data_AF-A0A0F9FDS2-F1
#
_entry.id   AF-A0A0F9FDS2-F1
#
_cell.length_a   1.000
_cell.length_b   1.000
_cell.length_c   1.000
_cell.angle_alpha   90.00
_cell.angle_beta   90.00
_cell.angle_gamma   90.00
#
_symmetry.space_group_name_H-M   'P 1'
#
loop_
_entity.id
_entity.type
_entity.pdbx_description
1 polymer ?
#
loop_
_entity_poly.entity_id
_entity_poly.type
_entity_poly.pdbx_seq_one_letter_code
_entity_poly.pdbx_strand_id
1 'polypeptide(L)'
;RKSIKRFRRNPDKVDMENETLQLNNYRVLAESTGYKISRLELQITVRDGGTRMARDRGIFENIYYPVHVPLMSNDDVDYYFSGKRAMLLAHVNGDVMPSPCTPDERWDGKRCLDYCDVARFCPQGEHELIKSGR
;
A
#
# COMPACT_ATOMS: atom_id res chain seq x y z
N ARG A 1 23.69 17.78 -27.90
CA ARG A 1 22.32 18.00 -27.35
C ARG A 1 22.15 17.06 -26.15
N LYS A 2 21.89 17.57 -24.94
CA LYS A 2 21.55 16.72 -23.79
C LYS A 2 20.07 16.31 -23.89
N SER A 3 19.77 15.03 -23.72
CA SER A 3 18.40 14.54 -23.57
C SER A 3 17.83 15.03 -22.24
N ILE A 4 16.63 15.61 -22.27
CA ILE A 4 15.93 16.07 -21.07
C ILE A 4 14.86 15.04 -20.74
N LYS A 5 14.95 14.39 -19.57
CA LYS A 5 13.89 13.50 -19.08
C LYS A 5 12.64 14.34 -18.79
N ARG A 6 11.51 14.00 -19.42
CA ARG A 6 10.21 14.61 -19.15
C ARG A 6 9.31 13.59 -18.47
N PHE A 7 8.88 13.91 -17.25
CA PHE A 7 7.88 13.12 -16.53
C PHE A 7 6.49 13.59 -16.95
N ARG A 8 5.59 12.63 -17.21
CA ARG A 8 4.17 12.88 -17.46
C ARG A 8 3.37 12.05 -16.49
N ARG A 9 2.35 12.64 -15.88
CA ARG A 9 1.41 11.91 -15.04
C ARG A 9 0.48 11.11 -15.95
N ASN A 10 0.27 9.84 -15.62
CA ASN A 10 -0.71 8.99 -16.28
C ASN A 10 -1.73 8.53 -15.23
N PRO A 11 -2.96 9.07 -15.21
CA PRO A 11 -4.01 8.66 -14.28
C PRO A 11 -4.33 7.16 -14.32
N ASP A 12 -4.23 6.53 -15.50
CA ASP A 12 -4.58 5.12 -15.69
C ASP A 12 -3.56 4.15 -15.10
N LYS A 13 -2.40 4.65 -14.66
CA LYS A 13 -1.32 3.88 -14.04
C LYS A 13 -1.12 4.23 -12.57
N VAL A 14 -2.10 4.89 -11.96
CA VAL A 14 -2.04 5.23 -10.54
C VAL A 14 -2.25 3.96 -9.73
N ASP A 15 -1.23 3.57 -8.98
CA ASP A 15 -1.32 2.56 -7.93
C ASP A 15 -1.63 3.27 -6.60
N MET A 16 -2.84 3.06 -6.08
CA MET A 16 -3.37 3.65 -4.85
C MET A 16 -4.28 2.66 -4.12
N GLU A 17 -4.14 1.36 -4.38
CA GLU A 17 -5.08 0.36 -3.85
C GLU A 17 -5.06 0.35 -2.32
N ASN A 18 -3.85 0.35 -1.72
CA ASN A 18 -3.68 0.30 -0.27
C ASN A 18 -4.25 1.55 0.43
N GLU A 19 -3.95 2.73 -0.10
CA GLU A 19 -4.44 4.00 0.44
C GLU A 19 -5.97 4.11 0.27
N THR A 20 -6.49 3.62 -0.85
CA THR A 20 -7.94 3.57 -1.11
C THR A 20 -8.65 2.68 -0.09
N LEU A 21 -8.17 1.45 0.11
CA LEU A 21 -8.74 0.53 1.11
C LEU A 21 -8.65 1.12 2.51
N GLN A 22 -7.49 1.66 2.90
CA GLN A 22 -7.26 2.20 4.24
C GLN A 22 -8.19 3.39 4.54
N LEU A 23 -8.22 4.39 3.66
CA LEU A 23 -9.03 5.59 3.88
C LEU A 23 -10.53 5.28 3.83
N ASN A 24 -10.97 4.37 2.97
CA ASN A 24 -12.37 3.94 2.95
C ASN A 24 -12.75 3.14 4.20
N ASN A 25 -11.85 2.37 4.80
CA ASN A 25 -12.11 1.75 6.10
C ASN A 25 -12.32 2.81 7.19
N TYR A 26 -11.44 3.80 7.25
CA TYR A 26 -11.62 4.92 8.18
C TYR A 26 -12.89 5.72 7.91
N ARG A 27 -13.28 5.87 6.64
CA ARG A 27 -14.57 6.45 6.27
C ARG A 27 -15.71 5.68 6.94
N VAL A 28 -15.80 4.37 6.73
CA VAL A 28 -16.87 3.53 7.31
C VAL A 28 -16.89 3.63 8.84
N LEU A 29 -15.72 3.59 9.47
CA LEU A 29 -15.60 3.74 10.93
C LEU A 29 -16.07 5.13 11.39
N ALA A 30 -15.66 6.21 10.73
CA ALA A 30 -16.09 7.56 11.06
C ALA A 30 -17.60 7.75 10.85
N GLU A 31 -18.15 7.21 9.77
CA GLU A 31 -19.58 7.30 9.46
C GLU A 31 -20.45 6.52 10.44
N SER A 32 -19.93 5.41 11.00
CA SER A 32 -20.60 4.66 12.07
C SER A 32 -20.83 5.49 13.34
N THR A 33 -20.05 6.55 13.55
CA THR A 33 -20.20 7.48 14.69
C THR A 33 -21.15 8.65 14.41
N GLY A 34 -21.74 8.71 13.22
CA GLY A 34 -22.75 9.70 12.83
C GLY A 34 -22.23 10.87 11.96
N TYR A 35 -20.94 10.90 11.63
CA TYR A 35 -20.42 11.84 10.63
C TYR A 35 -20.79 11.39 9.21
N LYS A 36 -20.88 12.32 8.26
CA LYS A 36 -21.00 11.99 6.83
C LYS A 36 -19.76 12.47 6.10
N ILE A 37 -19.09 11.58 5.40
CA ILE A 37 -17.84 11.90 4.69
C ILE A 37 -18.13 11.95 3.19
N SER A 38 -18.00 13.14 2.60
CA SER A 38 -18.30 13.36 1.18
C SER A 38 -17.11 13.15 0.25
N ARG A 39 -15.88 13.16 0.78
CA ARG A 39 -14.65 13.00 -0.01
C ARG A 39 -13.49 12.47 0.83
N LEU A 40 -12.56 11.79 0.18
CA LEU A 40 -11.30 11.32 0.74
C LEU A 40 -10.14 11.98 -0.02
N GLU A 41 -9.19 12.53 0.72
CA GLU A 41 -8.04 13.27 0.17
C GLU A 41 -6.76 12.87 0.92
N LEU A 42 -5.67 12.75 0.17
CA LEU A 42 -4.33 12.55 0.70
C LEU A 42 -3.51 13.83 0.59
N GLN A 43 -2.80 14.14 1.68
CA GLN A 43 -1.66 15.04 1.65
C GLN A 43 -0.39 14.17 1.67
N ILE A 44 0.38 14.22 0.61
CA ILE A 44 1.66 13.50 0.53
C ILE A 44 2.77 14.48 0.86
N THR A 45 3.44 14.25 1.99
CA THR A 45 4.62 15.02 2.39
C THR A 45 5.89 14.28 2.00
N VAL A 46 6.71 14.91 1.16
CA VAL A 46 8.00 14.40 0.71
C VAL A 46 9.11 15.15 1.43
N ARG A 47 9.82 14.45 2.32
CA ARG A 47 10.93 15.03 3.10
C ARG A 47 12.00 15.67 2.22
N ASP A 48 12.46 14.92 1.21
CA ASP A 48 13.57 15.31 0.32
C ASP A 48 13.09 15.78 -1.07
N GLY A 49 11.90 16.41 -1.10
CA GLY A 49 11.28 16.97 -2.29
C GLY A 49 12.18 18.01 -2.99
N GLY A 50 12.11 18.07 -4.31
CA GLY A 50 12.84 19.07 -5.10
C GLY A 50 14.35 18.87 -5.21
N THR A 51 14.94 17.87 -4.53
CA THR A 51 16.36 17.49 -4.71
C THR A 51 16.62 16.95 -6.12
N ARG A 52 17.88 16.98 -6.59
CA ARG A 52 18.24 16.42 -7.91
C ARG A 52 17.79 14.97 -8.06
N MET A 53 18.03 14.15 -7.04
CA MET A 53 17.63 12.75 -7.02
C MET A 53 16.11 12.57 -7.04
N ALA A 54 15.35 13.42 -6.33
CA ALA A 54 13.89 13.43 -6.37
C ALA A 54 13.36 13.81 -7.77
N ARG A 55 13.92 14.87 -8.37
CA ARG A 55 13.55 15.33 -9.73
C ARG A 55 13.84 14.27 -10.78
N ASP A 56 14.93 13.53 -10.65
CA ASP A 56 15.27 12.40 -11.52
C ASP A 56 14.32 11.20 -11.38
N ARG A 57 13.44 11.20 -10.36
CA ARG A 57 12.34 10.24 -10.15
C ARG A 57 10.95 10.85 -10.35
N GLY A 58 10.87 12.09 -10.83
CA GLY A 58 9.59 12.78 -11.07
C GLY A 58 8.96 13.41 -9.83
N ILE A 59 9.73 13.59 -8.76
CA ILE A 59 9.30 14.25 -7.52
C ILE A 59 9.94 15.64 -7.46
N PHE A 60 9.10 16.66 -7.51
CA PHE A 60 9.46 18.06 -7.68
C PHE A 60 9.19 18.92 -6.45
N GLU A 61 8.17 18.55 -5.66
CA GLU A 61 7.69 19.34 -4.53
C GLU A 61 7.82 18.56 -3.22
N ASN A 62 7.85 19.30 -2.11
CA ASN A 62 7.84 18.71 -0.76
C ASN A 62 6.42 18.36 -0.28
N ILE A 63 5.39 18.90 -0.92
CA ILE A 63 3.99 18.66 -0.58
C ILE A 63 3.18 18.46 -1.86
N TYR A 64 2.41 17.39 -1.91
CA TYR A 64 1.39 17.15 -2.93
C TYR A 64 0.03 17.05 -2.26
N TYR A 65 -0.83 18.03 -2.54
CA TYR A 65 -2.16 18.13 -1.96
C TYR A 65 -3.08 18.99 -2.85
N PRO A 66 -4.39 18.66 -2.96
CA PRO A 66 -5.01 17.39 -2.55
C PRO A 66 -4.81 16.30 -3.60
N VAL A 67 -4.57 15.06 -3.16
CA VAL A 67 -4.67 13.87 -4.02
C VAL A 67 -5.99 13.18 -3.69
N HIS A 68 -6.92 13.16 -4.65
CA HIS A 68 -8.24 12.56 -4.45
C HIS A 68 -8.17 11.05 -4.42
N VAL A 69 -8.88 10.45 -3.46
CA VAL A 69 -9.00 9.00 -3.29
C VAL A 69 -10.43 8.59 -3.64
N PRO A 70 -10.61 7.56 -4.49
CA PRO A 70 -11.94 7.12 -4.88
C PRO A 70 -12.70 6.53 -3.68
N LEU A 71 -14.01 6.77 -3.65
CA LEU A 71 -14.89 6.15 -2.67
C LEU A 71 -15.20 4.72 -3.09
N MET A 72 -15.07 3.79 -2.15
CA MET A 72 -15.50 2.40 -2.30
C MET A 72 -16.87 2.22 -1.63
N SER A 73 -17.63 1.21 -2.06
CA SER A 73 -18.88 0.86 -1.36
C SER A 73 -18.56 0.36 0.05
N ASN A 74 -19.49 0.53 1.00
CA ASN A 74 -19.31 0.01 2.36
C ASN A 74 -19.19 -1.52 2.35
N ASP A 75 -19.93 -2.19 1.47
CA ASP A 75 -19.95 -3.65 1.36
C ASP A 75 -18.60 -4.19 0.87
N ASP A 76 -17.96 -3.55 -0.12
CA ASP A 76 -16.64 -3.97 -0.60
C ASP A 76 -15.56 -3.79 0.47
N VAL A 77 -15.63 -2.69 1.21
CA VAL A 77 -14.71 -2.38 2.32
C VAL A 77 -14.89 -3.41 3.43
N ASP A 78 -16.13 -3.64 3.87
CA ASP A 78 -16.42 -4.63 4.91
C ASP A 78 -16.01 -6.04 4.47
N TYR A 79 -16.34 -6.45 3.25
CA TYR A 79 -15.95 -7.74 2.70
C TYR A 79 -14.43 -7.96 2.78
N TYR A 80 -13.64 -6.97 2.36
CA TYR A 80 -12.18 -7.05 2.42
C TYR A 80 -11.67 -7.16 3.86
N PHE A 81 -12.05 -6.23 4.75
CA PHE A 81 -11.49 -6.15 6.10
C PHE A 81 -12.01 -7.25 7.02
N SER A 82 -13.30 -7.57 6.94
CA SER A 82 -13.90 -8.69 7.69
C SER A 82 -13.34 -10.03 7.23
N GLY A 83 -13.07 -10.20 5.94
CA GLY A 83 -12.37 -11.37 5.40
C GLY A 83 -10.95 -11.52 5.97
N LYS A 84 -10.14 -10.45 5.93
CA LYS A 84 -8.78 -10.45 6.49
C LYS A 84 -8.79 -10.71 8.00
N ARG A 85 -9.75 -10.13 8.74
CA ARG A 85 -9.93 -10.37 10.18
C ARG A 85 -10.27 -11.82 10.48
N ALA A 86 -11.22 -12.40 9.74
CA ALA A 86 -11.62 -13.80 9.92
C ALA A 86 -10.45 -14.75 9.66
N MET A 87 -9.68 -14.52 8.59
CA MET A 87 -8.47 -15.28 8.29
C MET A 87 -7.44 -15.20 9.42
N LEU A 88 -7.17 -13.99 9.93
CA LEU A 88 -6.23 -13.80 11.03
C LEU A 88 -6.65 -14.59 12.27
N LEU A 89 -7.91 -14.45 12.69
CA LEU A 89 -8.42 -15.14 13.88
C LEU A 89 -8.41 -16.66 13.72
N ALA A 90 -8.73 -17.18 12.54
CA ALA A 90 -8.70 -18.62 12.29
C ALA A 90 -7.30 -19.22 12.49
N HIS A 91 -6.26 -18.55 11.97
CA HIS A 91 -4.87 -19.03 12.06
C HIS A 91 -4.27 -18.82 13.45
N VAL A 92 -4.53 -17.67 14.08
CA VAL A 92 -4.06 -17.39 15.44
C VAL A 92 -4.70 -18.35 16.45
N ASN A 93 -6.01 -18.58 16.37
CA ASN A 93 -6.70 -19.48 17.30
C ASN A 93 -6.42 -20.96 17.01
N GLY A 94 -6.12 -21.30 15.75
CA GLY A 94 -5.77 -22.65 15.34
C GLY A 94 -4.30 -23.02 15.59
N ASP A 95 -3.46 -22.06 15.94
CA ASP A 95 -1.99 -22.22 16.05
C ASP A 95 -1.37 -22.80 14.76
N VAL A 96 -1.87 -22.34 13.60
CA VAL A 96 -1.41 -22.77 12.28
C VAL A 96 -0.98 -21.56 11.47
N MET A 97 0.19 -21.65 10.84
CA MET A 97 0.67 -20.61 9.93
C MET A 97 -0.20 -20.52 8.66
N PRO A 98 -0.61 -19.31 8.22
CA PRO A 98 -1.34 -19.15 6.98
C PRO A 98 -0.48 -19.46 5.75
N SER A 99 -1.14 -19.67 4.61
CA SER A 99 -0.45 -19.69 3.32
C SER A 99 0.35 -18.40 3.12
N PRO A 100 1.49 -18.44 2.41
CA PRO A 100 2.25 -17.24 2.09
C PRO A 100 1.41 -16.17 1.40
N CYS A 101 1.77 -14.91 1.61
CA CYS A 101 1.12 -13.76 0.96
C CYS A 101 1.16 -13.87 -0.58
N THR A 102 0.22 -13.22 -1.26
CA THR A 102 0.14 -13.25 -2.73
C THR A 102 1.34 -12.55 -3.40
N PRO A 103 1.61 -12.77 -4.71
CA PRO A 103 2.64 -12.03 -5.43
C PRO A 103 2.52 -10.50 -5.27
N ASP A 104 1.29 -9.98 -5.40
CA ASP A 104 1.00 -8.55 -5.27
C ASP A 104 1.29 -8.04 -3.85
N GLU A 105 0.84 -8.75 -2.80
CA GLU A 105 1.09 -8.39 -1.40
C GLU A 105 2.59 -8.41 -1.02
N ARG A 106 3.39 -9.15 -1.79
CA ARG A 106 4.84 -9.29 -1.62
C ARG A 106 5.63 -8.36 -2.54
N TRP A 107 4.97 -7.58 -3.39
CA TRP A 107 5.60 -6.73 -4.41
C TRP A 107 6.58 -7.52 -5.28
N ASP A 108 6.11 -8.66 -5.80
CA ASP A 108 6.92 -9.61 -6.57
C ASP A 108 8.20 -10.06 -5.82
N GLY A 109 8.08 -10.23 -4.50
CA GLY A 109 9.16 -10.70 -3.62
C GLY A 109 10.02 -9.59 -3.01
N LYS A 110 9.94 -8.34 -3.50
CA LYS A 110 10.72 -7.22 -2.93
C LYS A 110 10.42 -6.99 -1.46
N ARG A 111 9.16 -7.14 -1.05
CA ARG A 111 8.76 -6.98 0.35
C ARG A 111 9.46 -8.01 1.25
N CYS A 112 9.54 -9.26 0.79
CA CYS A 112 10.20 -10.34 1.52
C CYS A 112 11.70 -10.10 1.70
N LEU A 113 12.36 -9.45 0.73
CA LEU A 113 13.79 -9.23 0.76
C LEU A 113 14.23 -8.11 1.70
N ASP A 114 13.52 -6.99 1.69
CA ASP A 114 14.00 -5.74 2.28
C ASP A 114 13.07 -5.14 3.35
N TYR A 115 11.78 -5.53 3.40
CA TYR A 115 10.76 -4.79 4.16
C TYR A 115 9.96 -5.63 5.16
N CYS A 116 10.00 -6.96 5.08
CA CYS A 116 9.26 -7.84 5.97
C CYS A 116 10.11 -8.22 7.18
N ASP A 117 9.75 -7.71 8.37
CA ASP A 117 10.47 -7.96 9.62
C ASP A 117 10.56 -9.44 10.03
N VAL A 118 9.64 -10.26 9.51
CA VAL A 118 9.52 -11.69 9.82
C VAL A 118 9.89 -12.58 8.63
N ALA A 119 10.54 -12.04 7.60
CA ALA A 119 10.87 -12.79 6.37
C ALA A 119 11.60 -14.11 6.64
N ARG A 120 12.57 -14.11 7.58
CA ARG A 120 13.33 -15.30 7.98
C ARG A 120 12.51 -16.42 8.63
N PHE A 121 11.31 -16.12 9.09
CA PHE A 121 10.39 -17.08 9.72
C PHE A 121 9.24 -17.48 8.79
N CYS A 122 9.21 -16.92 7.58
CA CYS A 122 8.20 -17.21 6.57
C CYS A 122 8.81 -18.08 5.47
N PRO A 123 8.16 -19.20 5.05
CA PRO A 123 8.70 -20.07 4.01
C PRO A 123 9.04 -19.35 2.70
N GLN A 124 8.22 -18.38 2.27
CA GLN A 124 8.55 -17.57 1.10
C GLN A 124 9.71 -16.62 1.37
N GLY A 125 9.73 -15.98 2.55
CA GLY A 125 10.77 -15.02 2.87
C GLY A 125 12.14 -15.68 2.90
N GLU A 126 12.25 -16.83 3.54
CA GLU A 126 13.46 -17.66 3.53
C GLU A 126 13.90 -18.04 2.11
N HIS A 127 12.96 -18.49 1.27
CA HIS A 127 13.26 -18.81 -0.13
C HIS A 127 13.84 -17.61 -0.91
N GLU A 128 13.24 -16.42 -0.78
CA GLU A 128 13.73 -15.22 -1.49
C GLU A 128 15.10 -14.77 -0.96
N LEU A 129 15.34 -14.87 0.34
CA LEU A 129 16.62 -14.52 0.96
C LEU A 129 17.74 -15.44 0.46
N ILE A 130 17.53 -16.76 0.49
CA ILE A 130 18.48 -17.76 -0.02
C ILE A 130 18.78 -17.53 -1.51
N LYS A 131 17.74 -17.34 -2.32
CA LYS A 131 17.88 -17.07 -3.76
C LYS A 131 18.70 -15.81 -4.04
N SER A 132 18.62 -14.82 -3.17
CA SER A 132 19.33 -13.55 -3.29
C SER A 132 20.72 -13.55 -2.63
N GLY A 133 21.14 -14.68 -2.03
CA GLY A 133 22.42 -14.81 -1.33
C GLY A 133 22.49 -14.04 -0.01
N ARG A 134 21.35 -13.86 0.68
CA ARG A 134 21.25 -13.22 1.99
C ARG A 134 20.98 -14.22 3.11
#